data_AF-A0A820Q7L8-F1
#
_entry.id   AF-A0A820Q7L8-F1
#
_cell.length_a   1.000
_cell.length_b   1.000
_cell.length_c   1.000
_cell.angle_alpha   90.00
_cell.angle_beta   90.00
_cell.angle_gamma   90.00
#
_symmetry.space_group_name_H-M   'P 1'
#
loop_
_entity.id
_entity.type
_entity.pdbx_description
1 polymer ?
#
loop_
_entity_poly.entity_id
_entity_poly.type
_entity_poly.pdbx_seq_one_letter_code
_entity_poly.pdbx_strand_id
1 'polypeptide(L)'
;MHSSGMASVDVVDSFIDPETLNQYSLREFTLHAHGHIEMDGVQQKLTTLLSNSPTHNTWSTTDPTSIYTHLSTRGYQYGPCFQNIQSLCGTTSTIIAQIQSNLDAIIDLSCYHLLHPTILDTFLQSPLVLLPGVDFTVLP
;
A
#
# COMPACT_ATOMS: atom_id res chain seq x y z
N MET A 1 0.32 4.68 -28.13
CA MET A 1 0.28 4.18 -26.75
C MET A 1 0.71 5.33 -25.85
N HIS A 2 -0.25 6.01 -25.23
CA HIS A 2 0.05 7.11 -24.31
C HIS A 2 0.53 6.51 -22.99
N SER A 3 1.75 6.89 -22.58
CA SER A 3 2.33 6.57 -21.27
C SER A 3 1.39 7.11 -20.19
N SER A 4 0.47 6.28 -19.75
CA SER A 4 -0.52 6.59 -18.72
C SER A 4 0.05 6.05 -17.42
N GLY A 5 0.70 6.92 -16.65
CA GLY A 5 1.25 6.53 -15.35
C GLY A 5 2.39 7.41 -14.84
N MET A 6 3.12 8.09 -15.73
CA MET A 6 4.07 9.12 -15.31
C MET A 6 3.35 10.46 -15.16
N ALA A 7 3.77 11.26 -14.18
CA ALA A 7 3.40 12.67 -14.12
C ALA A 7 3.68 13.29 -15.50
N SER A 8 2.73 14.08 -16.02
CA SER A 8 2.92 14.77 -17.29
C SER A 8 4.21 15.61 -17.23
N VAL A 9 4.92 15.74 -18.35
CA VAL A 9 6.13 16.56 -18.42
C VAL A 9 5.86 17.97 -17.89
N ASP A 10 4.68 18.52 -18.17
CA ASP A 10 4.19 19.81 -17.68
C ASP A 10 4.16 19.89 -16.13
N VAL A 11 3.84 18.79 -15.44
CA VAL A 11 3.82 18.70 -13.96
C VAL A 11 5.25 18.62 -13.41
N VAL A 12 6.12 17.86 -14.07
CA VAL A 12 7.54 17.78 -13.68
C VAL A 12 8.23 19.13 -13.88
N ASP A 13 7.96 19.80 -14.99
CA ASP A 13 8.51 21.12 -15.32
C ASP A 13 7.93 22.22 -14.43
N SER A 14 6.72 22.04 -13.87
CA SER A 14 6.14 22.97 -12.90
C SER A 14 6.93 23.12 -11.60
N PHE A 15 7.77 22.13 -11.26
CA PHE A 15 8.70 22.23 -10.13
C PHE A 15 9.85 23.23 -10.40
N ILE A 16 10.07 23.58 -11.67
CA ILE A 16 11.07 24.55 -12.13
C ILE A 16 10.41 25.89 -12.48
N ASP A 17 9.30 25.87 -13.22
CA ASP A 17 8.52 27.06 -13.60
C ASP A 17 7.01 26.90 -13.29
N PRO A 18 6.49 27.57 -12.25
CA PRO A 18 5.09 27.49 -11.85
C PRO A 18 4.09 27.94 -12.93
N GLU A 19 4.47 28.80 -13.88
CA GLU A 19 3.55 29.28 -14.94
C GLU A 19 3.18 28.17 -15.93
N THR A 20 3.95 27.09 -15.99
CA THR A 20 3.68 25.90 -16.82
C THR A 20 2.30 25.29 -16.53
N LEU A 21 1.83 25.36 -15.28
CA LEU A 21 0.51 24.86 -14.89
C LEU A 21 -0.66 25.70 -15.42
N ASN A 22 -0.43 26.98 -15.76
CA ASN A 22 -1.48 27.84 -16.32
C ASN A 22 -1.95 27.34 -17.69
N GLN A 23 -1.06 26.71 -18.45
CA GLN A 23 -1.40 26.05 -19.73
C GLN A 23 -2.12 24.71 -19.51
N TYR A 24 -1.77 23.97 -18.45
CA TYR A 24 -2.43 22.73 -18.05
C TYR A 24 -3.90 22.96 -17.65
N SER A 25 -4.17 24.11 -17.02
CA SER A 25 -5.49 24.53 -16.54
C SER A 25 -6.55 24.70 -17.64
N LEU A 26 -6.14 24.72 -18.91
CA LEU A 26 -7.02 24.83 -20.08
C LEU A 26 -7.48 23.47 -20.64
N ARG A 27 -6.95 22.34 -20.15
CA ARG A 27 -7.37 21.00 -20.57
C ARG A 27 -8.47 20.47 -19.67
N GLU A 28 -9.34 19.62 -20.21
CA GLU A 28 -10.22 18.81 -19.38
C GLU A 28 -9.38 17.82 -18.56
N PHE A 29 -9.55 17.84 -17.24
CA PHE A 29 -8.90 16.91 -16.32
C PHE A 29 -9.89 16.40 -15.28
N THR A 30 -9.60 15.22 -14.74
CA THR A 30 -10.34 14.63 -13.61
C THR A 30 -9.46 14.66 -12.37
N LEU A 31 -9.95 15.24 -11.28
CA LEU A 31 -9.26 15.21 -9.99
C LEU A 31 -9.42 13.82 -9.35
N HIS A 32 -8.34 13.05 -9.28
CA HIS A 32 -8.35 11.70 -8.69
C HIS A 32 -8.05 11.68 -7.18
N ALA A 33 -7.26 12.63 -6.68
CA ALA A 33 -6.93 12.77 -5.27
C ALA A 33 -6.48 14.20 -4.96
N HIS A 34 -6.73 14.65 -3.73
CA HIS A 34 -6.20 15.90 -3.17
C HIS A 34 -5.89 15.69 -1.69
N GLY A 35 -5.00 16.49 -1.12
CA GLY A 35 -4.61 16.35 0.27
C GLY A 35 -3.71 17.47 0.75
N HIS A 36 -3.19 17.33 1.96
CA HIS A 36 -2.25 18.25 2.58
C HIS A 36 -0.99 17.47 3.00
N ILE A 37 0.18 18.07 2.82
CA ILE A 37 1.46 17.50 3.22
C ILE A 37 2.05 18.41 4.28
N GLU A 38 2.14 17.91 5.51
CA GLU A 38 2.89 18.56 6.58
C GLU A 38 4.23 17.85 6.72
N MET A 39 5.32 18.60 6.64
CA MET A 39 6.66 18.07 6.87
C MET A 39 7.08 18.42 8.30
N ASP A 40 6.72 17.55 9.24
CA ASP A 40 7.17 17.65 10.62
C ASP A 40 8.33 16.67 10.88
N GLY A 41 9.29 17.08 11.70
CA GLY A 41 10.51 16.31 12.00
C GLY A 41 10.24 15.16 12.97
N VAL A 42 9.40 14.20 12.58
CA VAL A 42 8.94 13.15 13.48
C VAL A 42 10.05 12.12 13.74
N GLN A 43 10.75 12.26 14.87
CA GLN A 43 11.56 11.20 15.47
C GLN A 43 10.67 10.35 16.40
N GLN A 44 9.74 9.57 15.84
CA GLN A 44 9.00 8.59 16.65
C GLN A 44 9.84 7.33 16.85
N LYS A 45 10.12 7.02 18.11
CA LYS A 45 10.90 5.85 18.52
C LYS A 45 10.07 4.57 18.28
N LEU A 46 10.32 3.89 17.16
CA LEU A 46 9.62 2.67 16.70
C LEU A 46 9.60 1.51 17.73
N THR A 47 10.49 1.54 18.72
CA THR A 47 10.70 0.45 19.70
C THR A 47 9.50 0.12 20.58
N THR A 48 8.51 1.02 20.72
CA THR A 48 7.42 0.86 21.70
C THR A 48 6.24 0.02 21.20
N LEU A 49 6.08 -0.15 19.87
CA LEU A 49 4.91 -0.83 19.30
C LEU A 49 5.06 -2.37 19.26
N LEU A 50 6.28 -2.88 19.10
CA LEU A 50 6.53 -4.32 19.00
C LEU A 50 6.65 -5.01 20.37
N SER A 51 6.95 -4.26 21.44
CA SER A 51 7.10 -4.81 22.80
C SER A 51 5.79 -5.24 23.45
N ASN A 52 4.65 -4.72 22.96
CA ASN A 52 3.31 -4.98 23.52
C ASN A 52 2.45 -5.90 22.64
N SER A 53 3.00 -6.42 21.54
CA SER A 53 2.27 -7.36 20.68
C SER A 53 2.11 -8.71 21.38
N PRO A 54 0.96 -9.40 21.21
CA PRO A 54 0.77 -10.75 21.72
C PRO A 54 1.93 -11.64 21.26
N THR A 55 2.46 -12.47 22.15
CA THR A 55 3.61 -13.34 21.83
C THR A 55 3.30 -14.20 20.60
N HIS A 56 4.21 -14.16 19.63
CA HIS A 56 4.20 -14.82 18.31
C HIS A 56 3.77 -16.31 18.27
N ASN A 57 3.69 -17.00 19.41
CA ASN A 57 3.46 -18.44 19.51
C ASN A 57 1.99 -18.87 19.44
N THR A 58 1.03 -17.93 19.49
CA THR A 58 -0.40 -18.26 19.41
C THR A 58 -0.99 -17.98 18.04
N TRP A 59 -0.23 -17.40 17.10
CA TRP A 59 -0.73 -16.94 15.81
C TRP A 59 -1.06 -18.09 14.86
N SER A 60 -2.27 -18.08 14.30
CA SER A 60 -2.64 -18.96 13.19
C SER A 60 -2.17 -18.30 11.91
N THR A 61 -1.08 -18.81 11.35
CA THR A 61 -0.56 -18.36 10.06
C THR A 61 -1.55 -18.72 8.96
N THR A 62 -2.10 -17.71 8.29
CA THR A 62 -2.88 -17.94 7.06
C THR A 62 -1.95 -17.95 5.86
N ASP A 63 -2.13 -18.93 4.96
CA ASP A 63 -1.37 -19.03 3.71
C ASP A 63 -1.64 -17.82 2.81
N PRO A 64 -0.59 -17.12 2.31
CA PRO A 64 -0.74 -15.94 1.45
C PRO A 64 -1.57 -16.22 0.18
N THR A 65 -1.49 -17.43 -0.38
CA THR A 65 -2.29 -17.80 -1.57
C THR A 65 -3.78 -17.76 -1.27
N SER A 66 -4.18 -18.23 -0.09
CA SER A 66 -5.58 -18.19 0.35
C SER A 66 -6.08 -16.75 0.53
N ILE A 67 -5.25 -15.85 1.08
CA ILE A 67 -5.58 -14.42 1.27
C ILE A 67 -5.95 -13.78 -0.07
N TYR A 68 -5.10 -13.91 -1.09
CA TYR A 68 -5.36 -13.28 -2.39
C TYR A 68 -6.46 -13.99 -3.19
N THR A 69 -6.66 -15.29 -3.00
CA THR A 69 -7.81 -16.01 -3.56
C THR A 69 -9.12 -15.42 -3.02
N HIS A 70 -9.21 -15.17 -1.71
CA HIS A 70 -10.38 -14.54 -1.10
C HIS A 70 -10.57 -13.08 -1.54
N LEU A 71 -9.49 -12.30 -1.65
CA LEU A 71 -9.59 -10.93 -2.19
C LEU A 71 -10.11 -10.95 -3.64
N SER A 72 -9.67 -11.92 -4.45
CA SER A 72 -10.14 -12.10 -5.82
C SER A 72 -11.63 -12.41 -5.92
N THR A 73 -12.20 -13.24 -5.03
CA THR A 73 -13.65 -13.52 -5.04
C THR A 73 -14.51 -12.28 -4.75
N ARG A 74 -13.91 -11.21 -4.22
CA ARG A 74 -14.54 -9.91 -3.96
C ARG A 74 -14.27 -8.86 -5.04
N GLY A 75 -13.56 -9.23 -6.11
CA GLY A 75 -13.20 -8.33 -7.21
C GLY A 75 -11.83 -7.67 -7.07
N TYR A 76 -11.06 -7.97 -6.02
CA TYR A 76 -9.70 -7.45 -5.85
C TYR A 76 -8.67 -8.39 -6.49
N GLN A 77 -8.43 -8.19 -7.78
CA GLN A 77 -7.52 -9.02 -8.58
C GLN A 77 -6.10 -8.46 -8.53
N TYR A 78 -5.44 -8.62 -7.39
CA TYR A 78 -4.05 -8.18 -7.22
C TYR A 78 -3.09 -9.04 -8.04
N GLY A 79 -2.28 -8.40 -8.89
CA GLY A 79 -1.18 -9.06 -9.61
C GLY A 79 0.06 -9.28 -8.72
N PRO A 80 1.06 -10.06 -9.19
CA PRO A 80 2.20 -10.50 -8.37
C PRO A 80 2.96 -9.39 -7.63
N CYS A 81 3.14 -8.21 -8.24
CA CYS A 81 3.83 -7.07 -7.60
C CYS A 81 3.06 -6.48 -6.40
N PHE A 82 1.75 -6.70 -6.33
CA PHE A 82 0.87 -6.21 -5.27
C PHE A 82 0.60 -7.27 -4.19
N GLN A 83 1.06 -8.50 -4.40
CA GLN A 83 0.87 -9.61 -3.48
C GLN A 83 2.00 -9.69 -2.43
N ASN A 84 2.19 -8.66 -1.60
CA ASN A 84 3.33 -8.56 -0.68
C ASN A 84 3.07 -9.06 0.77
N ILE A 85 1.83 -9.38 1.13
CA ILE A 85 1.48 -10.08 2.39
C ILE A 85 2.00 -11.52 2.34
N GLN A 86 2.86 -11.88 3.29
CA GLN A 86 3.41 -13.23 3.48
C GLN A 86 2.62 -14.04 4.50
N SER A 87 2.16 -13.38 5.56
CA SER A 87 1.34 -14.00 6.58
C SER A 87 0.50 -12.93 7.27
N LEU A 88 -0.64 -13.36 7.81
CA LEU A 88 -1.50 -12.55 8.65
C LEU A 88 -1.76 -13.30 9.94
N CYS A 89 -1.83 -12.55 11.03
CA CYS A 89 -2.37 -13.01 12.30
C CYS A 89 -3.25 -11.91 12.91
N GLY A 90 -4.26 -12.29 13.67
CA GLY A 90 -5.15 -11.29 14.26
C GLY A 90 -6.38 -11.84 14.96
N THR A 91 -7.09 -10.93 15.59
CA THR A 91 -8.44 -11.08 16.14
C THR A 91 -9.44 -10.39 15.21
N THR A 92 -10.73 -10.39 15.55
CA THR A 92 -11.77 -9.72 14.75
C THR A 92 -11.60 -8.20 14.70
N SER A 93 -10.79 -7.63 15.60
CA SER A 93 -10.60 -6.18 15.72
C SER A 93 -9.19 -5.71 15.33
N THR A 94 -8.21 -6.61 15.29
CA THR A 94 -6.80 -6.25 15.15
C THR A 94 -6.06 -7.28 14.33
N ILE A 95 -5.28 -6.85 13.34
CA ILE A 95 -4.42 -7.71 12.54
C ILE A 95 -2.99 -7.20 12.55
N ILE A 96 -2.07 -8.15 12.40
CA ILE A 96 -0.66 -7.91 12.14
C ILE A 96 -0.35 -8.63 10.82
N ALA A 97 0.21 -7.89 9.87
CA ALA A 97 0.61 -8.41 8.58
C ALA A 97 2.13 -8.48 8.49
N GLN A 98 2.65 -9.66 8.16
CA GLN A 98 4.03 -9.80 7.73
C GLN A 98 4.09 -9.44 6.24
N ILE A 99 4.83 -8.38 5.93
CA ILE A 99 4.97 -7.86 4.57
C ILE A 99 6.39 -8.14 4.09
N GLN A 100 6.50 -8.74 2.90
CA GLN A 100 7.77 -8.87 2.19
C GLN A 100 7.57 -8.37 0.77
N SER A 101 8.42 -7.43 0.40
CA SER A 101 8.46 -6.89 -0.96
C SER A 101 8.83 -7.98 -1.95
N ASN A 102 7.98 -8.20 -2.96
CA ASN A 102 8.31 -9.01 -4.13
C ASN A 102 8.94 -8.16 -5.27
N LEU A 103 9.40 -6.94 -4.97
CA LEU A 103 9.86 -5.95 -5.96
C LEU A 103 11.22 -6.27 -6.58
N ASP A 104 12.05 -7.07 -5.90
CA ASP A 104 13.41 -7.42 -6.33
C ASP A 104 13.45 -8.13 -7.70
N ALA A 105 12.31 -8.63 -8.19
CA ALA A 105 12.22 -9.31 -9.47
C ALA A 105 11.95 -8.37 -10.67
N ILE A 106 11.44 -7.14 -10.49
CA ILE A 106 10.81 -6.39 -11.59
C ILE A 106 11.11 -4.87 -11.62
N ILE A 107 11.45 -4.23 -10.48
CA ILE A 107 11.42 -2.75 -10.40
C ILE A 107 12.70 -2.18 -9.80
N ASP A 108 13.30 -1.20 -10.48
CA ASP A 108 14.40 -0.41 -9.95
C ASP A 108 13.90 0.45 -8.77
N LEU A 109 14.23 0.00 -7.55
CA LEU A 109 13.87 0.67 -6.31
C LEU A 109 14.46 2.09 -6.22
N SER A 110 15.49 2.43 -7.01
CA SER A 110 16.07 3.78 -7.03
C SER A 110 15.11 4.84 -7.59
N CYS A 111 14.11 4.44 -8.38
CA CYS A 111 13.08 5.36 -8.89
C CYS A 111 12.08 5.83 -7.83
N TYR A 112 11.95 5.10 -6.70
CA TYR A 112 11.02 5.43 -5.62
C TYR A 112 11.79 5.88 -4.39
N HIS A 113 11.85 7.20 -4.16
CA HIS A 113 12.80 7.78 -3.20
C HIS A 113 12.49 7.48 -1.72
N LEU A 114 11.26 7.03 -1.37
CA LEU A 114 10.84 6.83 0.04
C LEU A 114 9.88 5.64 0.24
N LEU A 115 8.86 5.47 -0.59
CA LEU A 115 7.85 4.41 -0.41
C LEU A 115 7.34 3.90 -1.77
N HIS A 116 7.38 2.59 -1.97
CA HIS A 116 6.87 1.98 -3.19
C HIS A 116 5.34 1.89 -3.16
N PRO A 117 4.62 2.23 -4.25
CA PRO A 117 3.15 2.18 -4.29
C PRO A 117 2.57 0.82 -3.93
N THR A 118 3.21 -0.30 -4.33
CA THR A 118 2.72 -1.64 -3.98
C THR A 118 2.85 -1.93 -2.49
N ILE A 119 3.88 -1.39 -1.82
CA ILE A 119 4.06 -1.54 -0.38
C ILE A 119 3.05 -0.67 0.36
N LEU A 120 2.85 0.58 -0.09
CA LEU A 120 1.77 1.44 0.42
C LEU A 120 0.40 0.75 0.30
N ASP A 121 0.09 0.22 -0.88
CA ASP A 121 -1.16 -0.48 -1.14
C ASP A 121 -1.29 -1.73 -0.26
N THR A 122 -0.21 -2.43 0.04
CA THR A 122 -0.24 -3.59 0.96
C THR A 122 -0.73 -3.22 2.36
N PHE A 123 -0.40 -2.03 2.86
CA PHE A 123 -0.97 -1.53 4.12
C PHE A 123 -2.48 -1.29 4.02
N LEU A 124 -2.96 -0.82 2.86
CA LEU A 124 -4.38 -0.60 2.60
C LEU A 124 -5.15 -1.92 2.38
N GLN A 125 -4.51 -2.92 1.76
CA GLN A 125 -5.05 -4.26 1.56
C GLN A 125 -5.24 -5.01 2.88
N SER A 126 -4.33 -4.81 3.83
CA SER A 126 -4.29 -5.53 5.10
C SER A 126 -5.65 -5.52 5.82
N PRO A 127 -6.32 -4.36 6.10
CA PRO A 127 -7.61 -4.36 6.77
C PRO A 127 -8.78 -4.92 5.94
N LEU A 128 -8.66 -5.06 4.61
CA LEU A 128 -9.73 -5.64 3.77
C LEU A 128 -10.02 -7.10 4.14
N VAL A 129 -9.04 -7.76 4.73
CA VAL A 129 -9.11 -9.11 5.29
C VAL A 129 -10.14 -9.20 6.42
N LEU A 130 -10.35 -8.12 7.19
CA LEU A 130 -11.31 -8.10 8.30
C LEU A 130 -12.75 -7.82 7.88
N LEU A 131 -13.01 -7.50 6.62
CA LEU A 131 -14.36 -7.17 6.16
C LEU A 131 -15.29 -8.40 6.26
N PRO A 132 -16.54 -8.24 6.76
CA PRO A 132 -17.47 -9.34 7.02
C PRO A 132 -17.59 -10.33 5.85
N GLY A 133 -17.66 -11.62 6.17
CA GLY A 133 -17.69 -12.69 5.17
C GLY A 133 -16.30 -13.07 4.64
N VAL A 134 -15.23 -12.81 5.40
CA VAL A 134 -14.01 -13.62 5.25
C VAL A 134 -13.88 -14.56 6.44
N ASP A 135 -13.84 -15.85 6.14
CA ASP A 135 -13.42 -16.86 7.10
C ASP A 135 -11.90 -16.87 7.14
N PHE A 136 -11.33 -15.89 7.83
CA PHE A 136 -9.99 -16.10 8.38
C PHE A 136 -10.15 -16.95 9.63
N THR A 137 -9.18 -17.83 9.89
CA THR A 137 -9.01 -18.43 11.22
C THR A 137 -8.58 -17.31 12.16
N VAL A 138 -9.54 -16.48 12.53
CA VAL A 138 -9.39 -15.42 13.51
C VAL A 138 -9.38 -16.12 14.86
N LEU A 139 -8.27 -16.00 15.57
CA LEU A 139 -8.21 -16.52 16.92
C LEU A 139 -9.17 -15.70 17.81
N PRO A 140 -9.88 -16.35 18.75
CA PRO A 140 -10.72 -15.65 19.72
C PRO A 140 -9.91 -14.67 20.57
#